data_AF-A0A6A4WNL6-F1
#
_entry.id   AF-A0A6A4WNL6-F1
#
_cell.length_a   1.000
_cell.length_b   1.000
_cell.length_c   1.000
_cell.angle_alpha   90.00
_cell.angle_beta   90.00
_cell.angle_gamma   90.00
#
_symmetry.space_group_name_H-M   'P 1'
#
loop_
_entity.id
_entity.type
_entity.pdbx_description
1 polymer ?
#
loop_
_entity_poly.entity_id
_entity_poly.type
_entity_poly.pdbx_seq_one_letter_code
_entity_poly.pdbx_strand_id
1 'polypeptide(L)'
;MIFFSVKPQSVRLRAFVDGVATYDEVQVPRGESVTLTCDVTGARPAAGIEWQRNGRHLEADGSAAVLAAVGDARRLDTRSSLTVDAGRADDGAGYSCVARHPALRPADGHRERFNASITFSVLYPPGPPSISGYSAGEILRTGEQRTLTCSSEGGNPPARLVWTRNGRAVGQVYRAGRRAATAAHTFIADPTDLGAVYRCTASSKVYPEPMAAQVEIDVYFAPKRVSVTAPASAQSGDVIHNNMFNDRWEATWAAHPAPDGGWISSSNVTALVPADADQQFPLRCFAQNPAVPQPRDGTALVTVLQAPQPPTILGYAPDEVLQAGERVTLSCLVRGGNPRPRLSWLSGARPLESRQQQAGRDTLSLLTLTVSAEDNGRRLTCRSRSDAADRPSDASATLRVSFPPSRLDISVSPSPLRAGQPGELTCESRPSLPAARLSWWSGGRPVTERVIREDTVPTGQHGGFVSRSVLRMSLSWTDDGAELVCKAEMPALTGTLQTVRKLHVQHAPVFERPQLNATAVRGQPLSLNLTARANPPVRDYVWSRADGAGRVS
;
A
#
# COMPACT_ATOMS: atom_id res chain seq x y z
N MET A 1 61.38 95.17 56.39
CA MET A 1 61.07 94.73 55.02
C MET A 1 59.79 93.91 55.08
N ILE A 2 58.68 94.39 54.50
CA ILE A 2 57.39 93.66 54.48
C ILE A 2 57.43 92.71 53.26
N PHE A 3 57.36 91.40 53.48
CA PHE A 3 57.31 90.44 52.38
C PHE A 3 55.86 90.28 51.88
N PHE A 4 55.59 90.69 50.64
CA PHE A 4 54.29 90.43 49.98
C PHE A 4 54.20 88.98 49.49
N SER A 5 53.12 88.29 49.86
CA SER A 5 52.82 86.94 49.38
C SER A 5 52.19 86.98 47.98
N VAL A 6 52.66 86.14 47.06
CA VAL A 6 52.17 86.04 45.67
C VAL A 6 51.45 84.69 45.48
N LYS A 7 50.18 84.72 45.07
CA LYS A 7 49.39 83.50 44.85
C LYS A 7 49.99 82.62 43.74
N PRO A 8 49.82 81.29 43.79
CA PRO A 8 50.26 80.38 42.72
C PRO A 8 49.71 80.80 41.35
N GLN A 9 50.43 80.48 40.28
CA GLN A 9 50.02 80.75 38.90
C GLN A 9 49.23 79.59 38.29
N SER A 10 49.62 78.34 38.57
CA SER A 10 48.90 77.16 38.08
C SER A 10 49.09 75.96 39.00
N VAL A 11 48.12 75.04 38.95
CA VAL A 11 48.21 73.70 39.54
C VAL A 11 47.98 72.70 38.42
N ARG A 12 48.90 71.77 38.23
CA ARG A 12 48.76 70.69 37.24
C ARG A 12 48.96 69.36 37.93
N LEU A 13 48.02 68.46 37.72
CA LEU A 13 48.08 67.09 38.19
C LEU A 13 48.31 66.16 36.99
N ARG A 14 49.24 65.23 37.11
CA ARG A 14 49.55 64.22 36.11
C ARG A 14 49.62 62.86 36.78
N ALA A 15 49.00 61.85 36.19
CA ALA A 15 49.19 60.46 36.60
C ALA A 15 50.14 59.77 35.62
N PHE A 16 51.13 59.07 36.16
CA PHE A 16 52.07 58.26 35.40
C PHE A 16 51.71 56.78 35.55
N VAL A 17 51.38 56.15 34.43
CA VAL A 17 51.19 54.70 34.28
C VAL A 17 52.19 54.24 33.22
N ASP A 18 53.05 53.28 33.56
CA ASP A 18 54.14 52.80 32.69
C ASP A 18 55.00 53.92 32.05
N GLY A 19 55.20 55.02 32.78
CA GLY A 19 55.98 56.18 32.32
C GLY A 19 55.24 57.15 31.39
N VAL A 20 53.97 56.89 31.05
CA VAL A 20 53.13 57.77 30.23
C VAL A 20 52.27 58.68 31.12
N ALA A 21 52.28 59.99 30.83
CA ALA A 21 51.51 60.98 31.59
C ALA A 21 50.06 61.09 31.09
N THR A 22 49.11 61.01 32.02
CA THR A 22 47.66 61.20 31.81
C THR A 22 47.13 62.35 32.69
N TYR A 23 46.07 63.03 32.24
CA TYR A 23 45.71 64.37 32.75
C TYR A 23 44.27 64.52 33.28
N ASP A 24 43.33 63.64 32.91
CA ASP A 24 41.90 63.77 33.28
C ASP A 24 41.32 62.49 33.92
N GLU A 25 41.50 61.35 33.26
CA GLU A 25 41.12 60.03 33.75
C GLU A 25 42.29 59.07 33.58
N VAL A 26 42.56 58.27 34.61
CA VAL A 26 43.57 57.21 34.59
C VAL A 26 42.88 55.84 34.62
N GLN A 27 43.14 55.03 33.59
CA GLN A 27 42.72 53.63 33.57
C GLN A 27 43.88 52.76 34.04
N VAL A 28 43.65 51.97 35.08
CA VAL A 28 44.70 51.17 35.71
C VAL A 28 44.15 49.81 36.16
N PRO A 29 44.79 48.68 35.83
CA PRO A 29 44.48 47.37 36.39
C PRO A 29 44.53 47.34 37.93
N ARG A 30 43.61 46.59 38.54
CA ARG A 30 43.62 46.38 40.00
C ARG A 30 44.96 45.80 40.46
N GLY A 31 45.54 46.41 41.48
CA GLY A 31 46.79 45.97 42.11
C GLY A 31 48.04 46.62 41.53
N GLU A 32 47.92 47.41 40.46
CA GLU A 32 49.01 48.22 39.94
C GLU A 32 49.08 49.57 40.65
N SER A 33 50.28 50.15 40.74
CA SER A 33 50.53 51.41 41.41
C SER A 33 50.60 52.55 40.39
N VAL A 34 49.85 53.62 40.62
CA VAL A 34 49.87 54.85 39.81
C VAL A 34 50.62 55.94 40.57
N THR A 35 51.59 56.58 39.92
CA THR A 35 52.28 57.74 40.52
C THR A 35 51.61 59.04 40.07
N LEU A 36 50.94 59.72 40.99
CA LEU A 36 50.40 61.06 40.79
C LEU A 36 51.49 62.09 41.07
N THR A 37 51.65 63.08 40.19
CA THR A 37 52.58 64.20 40.38
C THR A 37 51.82 65.51 40.24
N CYS A 38 51.90 66.34 41.27
CA CYS A 38 51.31 67.66 41.29
C CYS A 38 52.40 68.72 41.23
N ASP A 39 52.29 69.60 40.23
CA ASP A 39 53.15 70.76 40.05
C ASP A 39 52.37 72.04 40.37
N VAL A 40 52.84 72.81 41.36
CA VAL A 40 52.32 74.13 41.70
C VAL A 40 53.38 75.17 41.41
N THR A 41 53.08 76.09 40.49
CA THR A 41 54.09 77.01 39.96
C THR A 41 53.89 78.46 40.39
N GLY A 42 54.99 79.20 40.53
CA GLY A 42 55.02 80.66 40.60
C GLY A 42 54.53 81.28 41.92
N ALA A 43 54.65 80.59 43.05
CA ALA A 43 54.18 81.07 44.36
C ALA A 43 55.29 81.75 45.18
N ARG A 44 54.92 82.69 46.07
CA ARG A 44 55.85 83.25 47.08
C ARG A 44 55.14 83.47 48.42
N PRO A 45 55.57 82.83 49.53
CA PRO A 45 56.54 81.74 49.62
C PRO A 45 56.11 80.48 48.85
N ALA A 46 56.92 79.42 48.82
CA ALA A 46 56.55 78.16 48.18
C ALA A 46 55.17 77.69 48.69
N ALA A 47 54.27 77.34 47.77
CA ALA A 47 52.96 76.82 48.13
C ALA A 47 53.09 75.39 48.65
N GLY A 48 52.36 75.07 49.72
CA GLY A 48 52.18 73.68 50.16
C GLY A 48 51.22 72.95 49.23
N ILE A 49 51.37 71.62 49.14
CA ILE A 49 50.48 70.76 48.37
C ILE A 49 49.75 69.85 49.33
N GLU A 50 48.43 69.80 49.23
CA GLU A 50 47.58 68.90 49.98
C GLU A 50 46.89 67.92 49.03
N TRP A 51 47.02 66.63 49.32
CA TRP A 51 46.33 65.59 48.57
C TRP A 51 44.94 65.32 49.14
N GLN A 52 43.96 65.13 48.26
CA GLN A 52 42.60 64.78 48.63
C GLN A 52 42.05 63.66 47.74
N ARG A 53 41.30 62.73 48.34
CA ARG A 53 40.52 61.70 47.65
C ARG A 53 39.04 61.96 47.89
N ASN A 54 38.27 62.10 46.82
CA ASN A 54 36.83 62.42 46.88
C ASN A 54 36.54 63.65 47.78
N GLY A 55 37.45 64.64 47.76
CA GLY A 55 37.38 65.86 48.57
C GLY A 55 37.77 65.71 50.05
N ARG A 56 38.25 64.54 50.50
CA ARG A 56 38.79 64.33 51.85
C ARG A 56 40.31 64.31 51.85
N HIS A 57 40.93 64.93 52.86
CA HIS A 57 42.39 64.95 53.04
C HIS A 57 42.99 63.55 53.07
N LEU A 58 44.10 63.36 52.36
CA LEU A 58 44.95 62.17 52.40
C LEU A 58 46.26 62.51 53.10
N GLU A 59 46.61 61.73 54.12
CA GLU A 59 47.96 61.76 54.69
C GLU A 59 48.88 61.03 53.71
N ALA A 60 49.69 61.79 52.98
CA ALA A 60 50.64 61.26 52.00
C ALA A 60 52.04 61.19 52.60
N ASP A 61 52.75 60.08 52.40
CA ASP A 61 54.13 59.86 52.85
C ASP A 61 55.19 60.60 51.99
N GLY A 62 54.74 61.38 51.00
CA GLY A 62 55.59 62.08 50.04
C GLY A 62 56.05 63.45 50.56
N SER A 63 57.36 63.60 50.75
CA SER A 63 57.98 64.91 51.02
C SER A 63 57.81 65.84 49.80
N ALA A 64 57.17 67.00 50.01
CA ALA A 64 57.06 68.02 48.98
C ALA A 64 58.45 68.61 48.69
N ALA A 65 58.95 68.46 47.46
CA ALA A 65 60.22 69.01 47.03
C ALA A 65 60.01 70.39 46.39
N VAL A 66 60.71 71.41 46.90
CA VAL A 66 60.78 72.73 46.26
C VAL A 66 61.81 72.63 45.15
N LEU A 67 61.36 72.71 43.89
CA LEU A 67 62.18 72.30 42.75
C LEU A 67 63.09 73.41 42.20
N ALA A 68 62.67 74.67 42.22
CA ALA A 68 63.50 75.81 41.82
C ALA A 68 62.81 77.16 42.07
N ALA A 69 63.62 78.23 42.08
CA ALA A 69 63.16 79.61 41.92
C ALA A 69 63.08 79.98 40.43
N VAL A 70 61.91 80.38 39.96
CA VAL A 70 61.71 80.78 38.56
C VAL A 70 61.76 82.30 38.46
N GLY A 71 62.77 82.84 37.75
CA GLY A 71 62.85 84.23 37.27
C GLY A 71 62.82 85.33 38.34
N ASP A 72 63.90 86.12 38.42
CA ASP A 72 64.12 87.19 39.40
C ASP A 72 63.87 86.77 40.87
N ALA A 73 64.58 85.72 41.29
CA ALA A 73 64.90 85.30 42.66
C ALA A 73 63.79 85.31 43.75
N ARG A 74 62.50 85.40 43.39
CA ARG A 74 61.42 85.62 44.38
C ARG A 74 60.24 84.67 44.29
N ARG A 75 60.03 83.90 43.22
CA ARG A 75 58.92 82.92 43.12
C ARG A 75 59.45 81.49 43.05
N LEU A 76 58.73 80.56 43.66
CA LEU A 76 59.13 79.17 43.86
C LEU A 76 58.07 78.22 43.28
N ASP A 77 58.56 77.12 42.70
CA ASP A 77 57.75 76.00 42.24
C ASP A 77 57.86 74.83 43.23
N THR A 78 56.73 74.22 43.56
CA THR A 78 56.65 73.06 44.46
C THR A 78 56.14 71.86 43.67
N ARG A 79 56.76 70.69 43.84
CA ARG A 79 56.27 69.40 43.35
C ARG A 79 56.06 68.44 44.51
N SER A 80 54.97 67.70 44.46
CA SER A 80 54.72 66.56 45.34
C SER A 80 54.26 65.39 44.48
N SER A 81 54.66 64.18 44.87
CA SER A 81 54.24 62.94 44.25
C SER A 81 53.54 62.04 45.26
N LEU A 82 52.47 61.39 44.84
CA LEU A 82 51.68 60.44 45.61
C LEU A 82 51.55 59.14 44.81
N THR A 83 52.05 58.04 45.35
CA THR A 83 51.83 56.71 44.78
C THR A 83 50.55 56.11 45.34
N VAL A 84 49.66 55.67 44.45
CA VAL A 84 48.38 55.06 44.81
C VAL A 84 48.35 53.63 44.28
N ASP A 85 48.22 52.65 45.17
CA ASP A 85 47.94 51.28 44.78
C ASP A 85 46.47 51.14 44.39
N ALA A 86 46.20 50.86 43.12
CA ALA A 86 44.85 50.87 42.58
C ALA A 86 44.00 49.71 43.13
N GLY A 87 43.13 50.01 44.09
CA GLY A 87 42.16 49.09 44.66
C GLY A 87 40.76 49.25 44.08
N ARG A 88 39.87 48.30 44.37
CA ARG A 88 38.46 48.36 43.93
C ARG A 88 37.71 49.60 44.48
N ALA A 89 38.14 50.11 45.64
CA ALA A 89 37.54 51.30 46.25
C ALA A 89 37.93 52.61 45.53
N ASP A 90 38.99 52.58 44.72
CA ASP A 90 39.48 53.74 43.96
C ASP A 90 38.76 53.88 42.61
N ASP A 91 37.94 52.91 42.21
CA ASP A 91 37.13 52.97 40.99
C ASP A 91 36.10 54.12 41.05
N GLY A 92 36.23 55.07 40.12
CA GLY A 92 35.47 56.32 40.09
C GLY A 92 35.91 57.35 41.13
N ALA A 93 36.98 57.11 41.89
CA ALA A 93 37.48 58.05 42.88
C ALA A 93 38.22 59.21 42.20
N GLY A 94 37.91 60.44 42.63
CA GLY A 94 38.61 61.64 42.21
C GLY A 94 39.76 61.94 43.16
N TYR A 95 40.99 61.89 42.65
CA TYR A 95 42.18 62.35 43.36
C TYR A 95 42.46 63.78 42.96
N SER A 96 42.71 64.64 43.93
CA SER A 96 43.00 66.04 43.66
C SER A 96 44.17 66.52 44.49
N CYS A 97 44.98 67.40 43.92
CA CYS A 97 45.98 68.13 44.65
C CYS A 97 45.52 69.59 44.78
N VAL A 98 45.58 70.11 46.01
CA VAL A 98 45.11 71.43 46.38
C VAL A 98 46.30 72.26 46.85
N ALA A 99 46.52 73.41 46.22
CA ALA A 99 47.58 74.32 46.63
C ALA A 99 47.17 75.10 47.90
N ARG A 100 48.03 75.07 48.91
CA ARG A 100 47.89 75.81 50.17
C ARG A 100 48.90 76.94 50.22
N HIS A 101 48.42 78.19 50.29
CA HIS A 101 49.30 79.34 50.28
C HIS A 101 48.69 80.53 51.06
N PRO A 102 49.49 81.34 51.78
CA PRO A 102 48.98 82.46 52.59
C PRO A 102 48.20 83.52 51.82
N ALA A 103 48.46 83.66 50.51
CA ALA A 103 47.74 84.57 49.62
C ALA A 103 46.41 84.01 49.06
N LEU A 104 46.08 82.75 49.37
CA LEU A 104 44.82 82.09 48.97
C LEU A 104 43.75 82.18 50.06
N ARG A 105 43.72 83.29 50.80
CA ARG A 105 42.67 83.54 51.82
C ARG A 105 41.33 83.77 51.12
N PRO A 106 40.19 83.39 51.74
CA PRO A 106 38.88 83.72 51.21
C PRO A 106 38.67 85.23 51.30
N ALA A 107 38.99 85.96 50.24
CA ALA A 107 38.52 87.32 50.04
C ALA A 107 37.27 87.24 49.17
N ASP A 108 36.17 87.81 49.67
CA ASP A 108 34.96 88.15 48.91
C ASP A 108 34.19 86.98 48.26
N GLY A 109 33.85 85.96 49.06
CA GLY A 109 32.75 85.03 48.74
C GLY A 109 32.95 84.05 47.58
N HIS A 110 33.99 84.22 46.76
CA HIS A 110 34.36 83.31 45.68
C HIS A 110 35.66 82.57 46.00
N ARG A 111 35.57 81.25 46.19
CA ARG A 111 36.76 80.39 46.35
C ARG A 111 37.45 80.22 44.99
N GLU A 112 38.51 80.98 44.72
CA GLU A 112 39.48 80.58 43.68
C GLU A 112 40.11 79.25 44.11
N ARG A 113 39.69 78.14 43.48
CA ARG A 113 40.24 76.82 43.75
C ARG A 113 41.48 76.62 42.89
N PHE A 114 42.66 76.77 43.47
CA PHE A 114 43.91 76.27 42.88
C PHE A 114 44.04 74.79 43.20
N ASN A 115 43.25 73.98 42.51
CA ASN A 115 43.36 72.53 42.56
C ASN A 115 43.31 71.92 41.16
N ALA A 116 43.85 70.73 41.03
CA ALA A 116 43.68 69.89 39.85
C ALA A 116 43.22 68.51 40.31
N SER A 117 42.33 67.89 39.54
CA SER A 117 41.73 66.60 39.87
C SER A 117 41.90 65.62 38.71
N ILE A 118 42.07 64.35 39.03
CA ILE A 118 42.08 63.23 38.09
C ILE A 118 41.15 62.14 38.64
N THR A 119 40.36 61.51 37.78
CA THR A 119 39.48 60.39 38.18
C THR A 119 40.15 59.06 37.86
N PHE A 120 40.07 58.12 38.80
CA PHE A 120 40.56 56.76 38.60
C PHE A 120 39.43 55.90 38.03
N SER A 121 39.71 55.13 36.98
CA SER A 121 38.88 54.03 36.51
C SER A 121 39.68 52.74 36.70
N VAL A 122 39.43 52.04 37.80
CA VAL A 122 40.18 50.83 38.14
C VAL A 122 39.59 49.66 37.39
N LEU A 123 40.43 48.99 36.60
CA LEU A 123 40.04 47.90 35.74
C LEU A 123 40.10 46.58 36.51
N TYR A 124 39.01 45.82 36.49
CA TYR A 124 38.93 44.52 37.17
C TYR A 124 38.04 43.54 36.40
N PRO A 125 38.34 42.23 36.48
CA PRO A 125 37.62 41.22 35.71
C PRO A 125 36.15 41.10 36.17
N PRO A 126 35.24 40.77 35.25
CA PRO A 126 33.86 40.44 35.60
C PRO A 126 33.77 39.09 36.31
N GLY A 127 32.66 38.86 37.02
CA GLY A 127 32.31 37.57 37.59
C GLY A 127 31.94 36.53 36.52
N PRO A 128 31.91 35.23 36.88
CA PRO A 128 31.58 34.16 35.95
C PRO A 128 30.19 34.39 35.34
N PRO A 129 30.00 34.13 34.03
CA PRO A 129 28.69 34.27 33.42
C PRO A 129 27.71 33.23 33.98
N SER A 130 26.45 33.60 34.10
CA SER A 130 25.35 32.69 34.44
C SER A 130 24.29 32.69 33.33
N ILE A 131 23.70 31.53 33.07
CA ILE A 131 22.68 31.33 32.04
C ILE A 131 21.32 31.14 32.73
N SER A 132 20.30 31.84 32.24
CA SER A 132 18.90 31.67 32.63
C SER A 132 18.01 31.54 31.40
N GLY A 133 16.77 31.08 31.60
CA GLY A 133 15.77 30.92 30.54
C GLY A 133 15.51 29.47 30.09
N TYR A 134 16.34 28.52 30.52
CA TYR A 134 16.15 27.08 30.33
C TYR A 134 16.73 26.32 31.53
N SER A 135 16.03 25.28 31.99
CA SER A 135 16.50 24.37 33.04
C SER A 135 16.60 22.94 32.49
N ALA A 136 17.71 22.24 32.77
CA ALA A 136 17.88 20.86 32.34
C ALA A 136 16.74 19.98 32.86
N GLY A 137 16.10 19.22 31.96
CA GLY A 137 14.95 18.37 32.27
C GLY A 137 13.57 19.03 32.12
N GLU A 138 13.50 20.32 31.74
CA GLU A 138 12.22 20.92 31.36
C GLU A 138 11.76 20.41 29.97
N ILE A 139 10.44 20.33 29.77
CA ILE A 139 9.87 19.92 28.48
C ILE A 139 9.88 21.13 27.54
N LEU A 140 10.88 21.22 26.66
CA LEU A 140 10.92 22.16 25.55
C LEU A 140 10.42 21.47 24.27
N ARG A 141 9.32 21.95 23.70
CA ARG A 141 8.69 21.32 22.52
C ARG A 141 9.23 21.93 21.23
N THR A 142 9.33 21.14 20.16
CA THR A 142 9.61 21.70 18.83
C THR A 142 8.58 22.76 18.44
N GLY A 143 9.04 23.88 17.87
CA GLY A 143 8.23 25.04 17.52
C GLY A 143 8.04 26.04 18.66
N GLU A 144 8.43 25.71 19.89
CA GLU A 144 8.38 26.62 21.02
C GLU A 144 9.51 27.65 20.95
N GLN A 145 9.18 28.93 21.14
CA GLN A 145 10.18 29.99 21.20
C GLN A 145 10.81 30.07 22.59
N ARG A 146 12.14 30.03 22.64
CA ARG A 146 12.91 30.04 23.88
C ARG A 146 13.95 31.15 23.85
N THR A 147 14.14 31.83 24.99
CA THR A 147 15.16 32.89 25.14
C THR A 147 16.12 32.52 26.26
N LEU A 148 17.39 32.32 25.89
CA LEU A 148 18.48 32.13 26.83
C LEU A 148 19.12 33.48 27.15
N THR A 149 19.22 33.81 28.43
CA THR A 149 19.84 35.05 28.88
C THR A 149 21.11 34.74 29.64
N CYS A 150 22.22 35.26 29.13
CA CYS A 150 23.51 35.21 29.81
C CYS A 150 23.77 36.53 30.52
N SER A 151 24.14 36.50 31.80
CA SER A 151 24.51 37.69 32.58
C SER A 151 25.89 37.53 33.20
N SER A 152 26.65 38.62 33.22
CA SER A 152 27.95 38.69 33.90
C SER A 152 28.09 40.06 34.56
N GLU A 153 28.43 40.05 35.85
CA GLU A 153 28.38 41.23 36.71
C GLU A 153 29.75 41.55 37.33
N GLY A 154 29.91 42.80 37.76
CA GLY A 154 31.03 43.21 38.60
C GLY A 154 32.33 43.46 37.86
N GLY A 155 32.34 43.57 36.53
CA GLY A 155 33.52 43.95 35.73
C GLY A 155 33.56 45.43 35.39
N ASN A 156 34.77 46.00 35.33
CA ASN A 156 35.03 47.33 34.76
C ASN A 156 36.20 47.22 33.74
N PRO A 157 35.97 47.42 32.43
CA PRO A 157 34.67 47.60 31.79
C PRO A 157 33.80 46.32 31.85
N PRO A 158 32.48 46.42 31.60
CA PRO A 158 31.60 45.26 31.52
C PRO A 158 32.10 44.20 30.53
N ALA A 159 31.79 42.93 30.81
CA ALA A 159 32.18 41.81 29.97
C ALA A 159 31.59 41.91 28.55
N ARG A 160 32.37 41.52 27.53
CA ARG A 160 31.82 41.21 26.21
C ARG A 160 31.31 39.77 26.24
N LEU A 161 29.99 39.63 26.06
CA LEU A 161 29.30 38.34 26.05
C LEU A 161 29.03 37.88 24.62
N VAL A 162 29.32 36.61 24.34
CA VAL A 162 29.10 35.99 23.04
C VAL A 162 28.45 34.63 23.22
N TRP A 163 27.30 34.45 22.59
CA TRP A 163 26.63 33.17 22.48
C TRP A 163 27.15 32.33 21.31
N THR A 164 27.32 31.05 21.57
CA THR A 164 27.62 30.03 20.56
C THR A 164 26.71 28.82 20.72
N ARG A 165 26.33 28.20 19.60
CA ARG A 165 25.63 26.91 19.50
C ARG A 165 26.56 25.92 18.84
N ASN A 166 26.93 24.84 19.55
CA ASN A 166 27.88 23.84 19.06
C ASN A 166 29.18 24.48 18.51
N GLY A 167 29.68 25.52 19.19
CA GLY A 167 30.88 26.26 18.82
C GLY A 167 30.71 27.33 17.73
N ARG A 168 29.52 27.47 17.11
CA ARG A 168 29.24 28.51 16.10
C ARG A 168 28.51 29.70 16.72
N ALA A 169 28.95 30.92 16.41
CA ALA A 169 28.31 32.13 16.92
C ALA A 169 26.84 32.25 16.46
N VAL A 170 25.97 32.66 17.36
CA VAL A 170 24.53 32.89 17.08
C VAL A 170 24.14 34.33 17.32
N GLY A 171 23.04 34.76 16.70
CA GLY A 171 22.51 36.12 16.88
C GLY A 171 22.13 36.37 18.34
N GLN A 172 22.49 37.53 18.87
CA GLN A 172 22.22 37.87 20.27
C GLN A 172 21.91 39.36 20.41
N VAL A 173 21.08 39.70 21.39
CA VAL A 173 20.85 41.08 21.82
C VAL A 173 21.75 41.35 23.01
N TYR A 174 22.86 42.06 22.77
CA TYR A 174 23.82 42.44 23.80
C TYR A 174 23.45 43.79 24.42
N ARG A 175 23.48 43.87 25.75
CA ARG A 175 23.27 45.10 26.52
C ARG A 175 24.34 45.20 27.60
N ALA A 176 25.05 46.31 27.66
CA ALA A 176 26.03 46.61 28.70
C ALA A 176 25.60 47.83 29.51
N GLY A 177 25.51 47.68 30.82
CA GLY A 177 25.38 48.78 31.78
C GLY A 177 26.74 49.19 32.33
N ARG A 178 26.78 49.95 33.43
CA ARG A 178 28.05 50.44 34.02
C ARG A 178 28.89 49.31 34.66
N ARG A 179 28.26 48.27 35.20
CA ARG A 179 28.93 47.18 35.94
C ARG A 179 28.40 45.78 35.61
N ALA A 180 27.50 45.65 34.64
CA ALA A 180 26.90 44.39 34.26
C ALA A 180 26.70 44.34 32.75
N ALA A 181 26.83 43.15 32.18
CA ALA A 181 26.53 42.88 30.79
C ALA A 181 25.52 41.73 30.70
N THR A 182 24.61 41.82 29.74
CA THR A 182 23.67 40.76 29.40
C THR A 182 23.67 40.49 27.91
N ALA A 183 23.52 39.23 27.53
CA ALA A 183 23.31 38.81 26.16
C ALA A 183 22.13 37.83 26.09
N ALA A 184 21.09 38.21 25.35
CA ALA A 184 19.91 37.38 25.14
C ALA A 184 19.94 36.75 23.74
N HIS A 185 19.83 35.42 23.67
CA HIS A 185 19.67 34.67 22.43
C HIS A 185 18.27 34.05 22.40
N THR A 186 17.49 34.36 21.36
CA THR A 186 16.16 33.81 21.14
C THR A 186 16.17 32.89 19.94
N PHE A 187 15.61 31.68 20.08
CA PHE A 187 15.47 30.71 19.02
C PHE A 187 14.11 30.00 19.10
N ILE A 188 13.72 29.36 18.00
CA ILE A 188 12.57 28.46 17.96
C ILE A 188 13.14 27.05 18.02
N ALA A 189 12.74 26.27 19.02
CA ALA A 189 13.28 24.93 19.25
C ALA A 189 12.99 24.02 18.06
N ASP A 190 14.04 23.37 17.55
CA ASP A 190 14.01 22.45 16.42
C ASP A 190 14.66 21.10 16.82
N PRO A 191 14.34 19.96 16.18
CA PRO A 191 14.98 18.69 16.54
C PRO A 191 16.52 18.71 16.47
N THR A 192 17.13 19.60 15.69
CA THR A 192 18.60 19.75 15.67
C THR A 192 19.17 20.40 16.93
N ASP A 193 18.33 21.00 17.78
CA ASP A 193 18.73 21.52 19.09
C ASP A 193 18.83 20.41 20.15
N LEU A 194 18.36 19.19 19.88
CA LEU A 194 18.50 18.07 20.78
C LEU A 194 19.98 17.72 21.00
N GLY A 195 20.45 17.84 22.24
CA GLY A 195 21.85 17.68 22.61
C GLY A 195 22.75 18.86 22.17
N ALA A 196 22.17 19.94 21.66
CA ALA A 196 22.95 21.12 21.27
C ALA A 196 23.45 21.87 22.51
N VAL A 197 24.74 22.18 22.52
CA VAL A 197 25.39 22.89 23.61
C VAL A 197 25.36 24.39 23.29
N TYR A 198 24.59 25.13 24.06
CA TYR A 198 24.56 26.59 24.04
C TYR A 198 25.56 27.12 25.08
N ARG A 199 26.61 27.78 24.60
CA ARG A 199 27.70 28.29 25.43
C ARG A 199 27.79 29.80 25.34
N CYS A 200 27.76 30.47 26.48
CA CYS A 200 28.02 31.89 26.61
C CYS A 200 29.44 32.12 27.11
N THR A 201 30.24 32.88 26.35
CA THR A 201 31.61 33.27 26.73
C THR A 201 31.65 34.73 27.14
N ALA A 202 32.20 35.00 28.32
CA ALA A 202 32.48 36.32 28.85
C ALA A 202 33.97 36.65 28.70
N SER A 203 34.28 37.71 27.97
CA SER A 203 35.64 38.21 27.74
C SER A 203 35.80 39.63 28.27
N SER A 204 37.01 39.97 28.72
CA SER A 204 37.36 41.30 29.22
C SER A 204 38.66 41.77 28.59
N LYS A 205 38.86 43.10 28.50
CA LYS A 205 40.13 43.69 28.05
C LYS A 205 41.27 43.53 29.08
N VAL A 206 40.90 43.29 30.34
CA VAL A 206 41.82 43.22 31.49
C VAL A 206 42.35 41.81 31.72
N TYR A 207 41.64 40.79 31.22
CA TYR A 207 41.94 39.40 31.48
C TYR A 207 41.81 38.58 30.18
N PRO A 208 42.89 37.92 29.71
CA PRO A 208 42.93 37.30 28.40
C PRO A 208 42.15 35.97 28.32
N GLU A 209 41.96 35.28 29.45
CA GLU A 209 41.26 33.99 29.52
C GLU A 209 39.74 34.21 29.67
N PRO A 210 38.93 33.87 28.66
CA PRO A 210 37.49 34.06 28.73
C PRO A 210 36.83 33.03 29.65
N MET A 211 35.91 33.48 30.50
CA MET A 211 35.07 32.59 31.30
C MET A 211 33.86 32.14 30.50
N ALA A 212 33.32 30.95 30.75
CA ALA A 212 32.17 30.45 30.02
C ALA A 212 31.19 29.69 30.91
N ALA A 213 29.91 29.78 30.55
CA ALA A 213 28.85 28.92 31.04
C ALA A 213 28.20 28.23 29.84
N GLN A 214 27.67 27.03 30.04
CA GLN A 214 27.02 26.28 28.99
C GLN A 214 25.82 25.50 29.51
N VAL A 215 24.86 25.25 28.63
CA VAL A 215 23.69 24.42 28.87
C VAL A 215 23.43 23.55 27.64
N GLU A 216 23.05 22.30 27.89
CA GLU A 216 22.63 21.36 26.85
C GLU A 216 21.11 21.39 26.73
N ILE A 217 20.60 21.53 25.51
CA ILE A 217 19.16 21.62 25.25
C ILE A 217 18.61 20.24 24.94
N ASP A 218 17.55 19.86 25.66
CA ASP A 218 16.72 18.70 25.37
C ASP A 218 15.42 19.17 24.68
N VAL A 219 15.09 18.60 23.51
CA VAL A 219 13.93 18.98 22.70
C VAL A 219 13.02 17.79 22.44
N TYR A 220 11.76 17.94 22.78
CA TYR A 220 10.72 16.93 22.62
C TYR A 220 9.91 17.18 21.34
N PHE A 221 9.82 16.18 20.49
CA PHE A 221 9.02 16.21 19.27
C PHE A 221 8.12 14.98 19.13
N ALA A 222 7.07 15.16 18.33
CA ALA A 222 6.14 14.11 17.97
C ALA A 222 6.78 13.09 17.00
N PRO A 223 6.30 11.83 16.96
CA PRO A 223 6.73 10.86 15.97
C PRO A 223 6.57 11.41 14.54
N LYS A 224 7.58 11.21 13.68
CA LYS A 224 7.53 11.67 12.28
C LYS A 224 6.66 10.79 11.39
N ARG A 225 6.72 9.47 11.60
CA ARG A 225 6.02 8.46 10.80
C ARG A 225 5.78 7.21 11.65
N VAL A 226 4.68 6.53 11.37
CA VAL A 226 4.44 5.13 11.79
C VAL A 226 4.38 4.27 10.53
N SER A 227 5.16 3.20 10.49
CA SER A 227 5.14 2.21 9.40
C SER A 227 4.70 0.87 9.96
N VAL A 228 3.70 0.27 9.31
CA VAL A 228 3.18 -1.04 9.67
C VAL A 228 3.55 -2.04 8.58
N THR A 229 4.17 -3.17 8.96
CA THR A 229 4.59 -4.21 8.01
C THR A 229 3.77 -5.47 8.23
N ALA A 230 2.79 -5.73 7.37
CA ALA A 230 1.91 -6.90 7.45
C ALA A 230 1.96 -7.72 6.15
N PRO A 231 1.64 -9.03 6.20
CA PRO A 231 1.39 -9.80 4.98
C PRO A 231 0.25 -9.18 4.17
N ALA A 232 0.30 -9.31 2.84
CA ALA A 232 -0.76 -8.78 1.96
C ALA A 232 -2.10 -9.50 2.14
N SER A 233 -2.07 -10.78 2.54
CA SER A 233 -3.24 -11.62 2.77
C SER A 233 -2.96 -12.68 3.84
N ALA A 234 -4.01 -13.11 4.55
CA ALA A 234 -3.97 -14.17 5.54
C ALA A 234 -5.29 -14.96 5.55
N GLN A 235 -5.28 -16.24 5.91
CA GLN A 235 -6.51 -17.00 6.09
C GLN A 235 -7.23 -16.61 7.38
N SER A 236 -8.55 -16.77 7.39
CA SER A 236 -9.36 -16.67 8.60
C SER A 236 -8.84 -17.67 9.67
N GLY A 237 -8.45 -17.16 10.84
CA GLY A 237 -7.86 -17.96 11.93
C GLY A 237 -6.33 -17.99 11.97
N ASP A 238 -5.65 -17.38 10.98
CA ASP A 238 -4.19 -17.27 11.00
C ASP A 238 -3.70 -16.33 12.11
N VAL A 239 -2.51 -16.61 12.62
CA VAL A 239 -1.77 -15.74 13.54
C VAL A 239 -0.73 -14.93 12.74
N ILE A 240 -1.00 -13.64 12.56
CA ILE A 240 -0.09 -12.72 11.89
C ILE A 240 0.94 -12.25 12.91
N HIS A 241 2.22 -12.45 12.62
CA HIS A 241 3.32 -11.85 13.36
C HIS A 241 3.71 -10.54 12.65
N ASN A 242 3.49 -9.40 13.29
CA ASN A 242 3.76 -8.08 12.71
C ASN A 242 4.59 -7.25 13.68
N ASN A 243 5.51 -6.44 13.17
CA ASN A 243 6.20 -5.46 13.96
C ASN A 243 5.29 -4.21 14.16
N MET A 244 4.43 -4.18 15.19
CA MET A 244 3.61 -3.03 15.57
C MET A 244 3.58 -2.73 17.07
N PHE A 245 3.17 -1.49 17.41
CA PHE A 245 2.90 -0.98 18.76
C PHE A 245 1.39 -0.87 19.03
N ASN A 246 0.89 -1.42 20.16
CA ASN A 246 -0.44 -1.16 20.70
C ASN A 246 -0.51 -1.37 22.23
N ASP A 247 -1.28 -0.51 22.91
CA ASP A 247 -1.49 -0.37 24.37
C ASP A 247 -2.46 -1.42 24.96
N ARG A 248 -2.59 -2.59 24.32
CA ARG A 248 -3.52 -3.66 24.74
C ARG A 248 -2.94 -5.07 24.71
N TRP A 249 -1.70 -5.21 24.29
CA TRP A 249 -1.05 -6.51 24.06
C TRP A 249 0.37 -6.36 24.63
N GLU A 250 0.91 -7.41 25.28
CA GLU A 250 2.24 -7.40 25.89
C GLU A 250 3.33 -7.27 24.80
N ALA A 251 3.52 -6.05 24.32
CA ALA A 251 4.43 -5.73 23.25
C ALA A 251 5.79 -5.40 23.88
N THR A 252 6.79 -6.27 23.67
CA THR A 252 8.19 -5.92 23.97
C THR A 252 8.65 -4.93 22.92
N TRP A 253 9.26 -3.82 23.35
CA TRP A 253 9.73 -2.76 22.46
C TRP A 253 11.26 -2.74 22.43
N ALA A 254 11.81 -2.64 21.23
CA ALA A 254 13.21 -2.32 21.01
C ALA A 254 13.28 -0.86 20.55
N ALA A 255 14.03 -0.04 21.30
CA ALA A 255 14.30 1.36 20.96
C ALA A 255 15.77 1.57 20.65
N HIS A 256 16.07 2.20 19.51
CA HIS A 256 17.43 2.50 19.09
C HIS A 256 17.56 3.99 18.71
N PRO A 257 18.76 4.59 18.86
CA PRO A 257 18.98 5.99 18.51
C PRO A 257 18.74 6.25 17.02
N ALA A 258 18.04 7.33 16.72
CA ALA A 258 17.82 7.81 15.36
C ALA A 258 18.95 8.77 14.95
N PRO A 259 19.27 8.90 13.64
CA PRO A 259 20.31 9.82 13.16
C PRO A 259 20.07 11.29 13.47
N ASP A 260 18.82 11.68 13.73
CA ASP A 260 18.40 13.03 14.09
C ASP A 260 18.41 13.28 15.61
N GLY A 261 19.01 12.37 16.40
CA GLY A 261 19.07 12.43 17.86
C GLY A 261 17.83 11.86 18.55
N GLY A 262 16.76 11.55 17.82
CA GLY A 262 15.54 10.95 18.36
C GLY A 262 15.67 9.46 18.64
N TRP A 263 14.51 8.80 18.77
CA TRP A 263 14.42 7.35 18.99
C TRP A 263 13.57 6.69 17.90
N ILE A 264 14.03 5.54 17.42
CA ILE A 264 13.24 4.61 16.62
C ILE A 264 12.79 3.50 17.54
N SER A 265 11.48 3.39 17.76
CA SER A 265 10.86 2.32 18.52
C SER A 265 10.22 1.32 17.56
N SER A 266 10.51 0.04 17.77
CA SER A 266 9.88 -1.08 17.08
C SER A 266 9.30 -2.03 18.12
N SER A 267 8.20 -2.69 17.80
CA SER A 267 7.60 -3.69 18.68
C SER A 267 7.01 -4.80 17.83
N ASN A 268 6.92 -6.02 18.35
CA ASN A 268 6.32 -7.16 17.65
C ASN A 268 5.00 -7.52 18.32
N VAL A 269 3.94 -7.60 17.53
CA VAL A 269 2.58 -7.97 17.90
C VAL A 269 2.16 -9.15 17.06
N THR A 270 1.70 -10.20 17.71
CA THR A 270 0.90 -11.25 17.09
C THR A 270 -0.55 -10.79 17.04
N ALA A 271 -1.25 -11.00 15.93
CA ALA A 271 -2.67 -10.70 15.80
C ALA A 271 -3.39 -11.92 15.20
N LEU A 272 -4.43 -12.39 15.86
CA LEU A 272 -5.30 -13.45 15.34
C LEU A 272 -6.31 -12.82 14.37
N VAL A 273 -6.36 -13.31 13.13
CA VAL A 273 -7.40 -12.90 12.17
C VAL A 273 -8.73 -13.52 12.59
N PRO A 274 -9.74 -12.72 12.98
CA PRO A 274 -11.03 -13.25 13.43
C PRO A 274 -11.69 -14.11 12.35
N ALA A 275 -12.42 -15.16 12.76
CA ALA A 275 -13.10 -16.05 11.82
C ALA A 275 -14.26 -15.37 11.07
N ASP A 276 -14.79 -14.30 11.66
CA ASP A 276 -15.84 -13.43 11.17
C ASP A 276 -15.29 -12.12 10.59
N ALA A 277 -13.97 -12.02 10.40
CA ALA A 277 -13.36 -10.81 9.89
C ALA A 277 -13.96 -10.41 8.54
N ASP A 278 -14.13 -9.10 8.36
CA ASP A 278 -14.47 -8.51 7.07
C ASP A 278 -13.45 -8.92 6.00
N GLN A 279 -13.74 -8.60 4.73
CA GLN A 279 -12.81 -8.88 3.62
C GLN A 279 -11.40 -8.28 3.84
N GLN A 280 -11.29 -7.28 4.73
CA GLN A 280 -10.05 -6.63 5.10
C GLN A 280 -9.93 -6.57 6.63
N PHE A 281 -8.76 -6.93 7.14
CA PHE A 281 -8.39 -6.85 8.55
C PHE A 281 -7.39 -5.70 8.75
N PRO A 282 -7.83 -4.54 9.29
CA PRO A 282 -6.97 -3.37 9.48
C PRO A 282 -6.08 -3.52 10.73
N LEU A 283 -4.77 -3.62 10.51
CA LEU A 283 -3.75 -3.59 11.54
C LEU A 283 -3.30 -2.15 11.77
N ARG A 284 -3.73 -1.56 12.89
CA ARG A 284 -3.40 -0.18 13.27
C ARG A 284 -2.33 -0.13 14.35
N CYS A 285 -1.39 0.80 14.20
CA CYS A 285 -0.36 1.14 15.16
C CYS A 285 -0.45 2.62 15.50
N PHE A 286 -0.36 2.96 16.79
CA PHE A 286 -0.38 4.33 17.28
C PHE A 286 0.94 4.65 17.97
N ALA A 287 1.66 5.69 17.55
CA ALA A 287 2.85 6.16 18.23
C ALA A 287 2.59 7.52 18.88
N GLN A 288 2.99 7.65 20.15
CA GLN A 288 2.86 8.89 20.91
C GLN A 288 4.10 9.12 21.76
N ASN A 289 4.61 10.34 21.73
CA ASN A 289 5.55 10.82 22.73
C ASN A 289 4.73 11.45 23.87
N PRO A 290 4.77 10.95 25.11
CA PRO A 290 3.94 11.49 26.20
C PRO A 290 4.23 12.97 26.50
N ALA A 291 5.46 13.44 26.21
CA ALA A 291 5.81 14.84 26.34
C ALA A 291 5.15 15.72 25.26
N VAL A 292 4.64 15.15 24.15
CA VAL A 292 4.05 15.88 23.01
C VAL A 292 2.68 15.30 22.60
N PRO A 293 1.55 16.03 22.79
CA PRO A 293 0.20 15.52 22.51
C PRO A 293 -0.15 15.59 21.01
N GLN A 294 0.71 15.02 20.16
CA GLN A 294 0.48 14.88 18.73
C GLN A 294 0.78 13.44 18.33
N PRO A 295 -0.17 12.51 18.53
CA PRO A 295 0.02 11.13 18.12
C PRO A 295 0.07 11.03 16.59
N ARG A 296 0.69 9.95 16.13
CA ARG A 296 0.65 9.51 14.73
C ARG A 296 0.21 8.06 14.69
N ASP A 297 -0.54 7.70 13.66
CA ASP A 297 -0.95 6.33 13.43
C ASP A 297 -0.53 5.85 12.04
N GLY A 298 -0.45 4.53 11.90
CA GLY A 298 -0.23 3.83 10.65
C GLY A 298 -1.16 2.64 10.59
N THR A 299 -1.70 2.36 9.41
CA THR A 299 -2.59 1.21 9.19
C THR A 299 -2.08 0.38 8.02
N ALA A 300 -1.95 -0.93 8.20
CA ALA A 300 -1.84 -1.90 7.12
C ALA A 300 -3.16 -2.67 6.97
N LEU A 301 -3.60 -2.88 5.73
CA LEU A 301 -4.80 -3.64 5.42
C LEU A 301 -4.40 -5.04 4.97
N VAL A 302 -4.84 -6.06 5.72
CA VAL A 302 -4.60 -7.46 5.36
C VAL A 302 -5.84 -8.02 4.70
N THR A 303 -5.72 -8.61 3.51
CA THR A 303 -6.86 -9.25 2.84
C THR A 303 -7.17 -10.59 3.50
N VAL A 304 -8.41 -10.79 3.95
CA VAL A 304 -8.81 -12.04 4.62
C VAL A 304 -9.24 -13.06 3.58
N LEU A 305 -8.48 -14.14 3.44
CA LEU A 305 -8.78 -15.24 2.54
C LEU A 305 -9.80 -16.19 3.18
N GLN A 306 -10.88 -16.46 2.45
CA GLN A 306 -11.93 -17.38 2.87
C GLN A 306 -12.20 -18.40 1.76
N ALA A 307 -12.02 -19.68 2.06
CA ALA A 307 -12.29 -20.74 1.11
C ALA A 307 -13.81 -20.83 0.81
N PRO A 308 -14.22 -21.01 -0.45
CA PRO A 308 -15.61 -21.20 -0.81
C PRO A 308 -16.12 -22.60 -0.45
N GLN A 309 -17.45 -22.77 -0.39
CA GLN A 309 -18.05 -24.11 -0.27
C GLN A 309 -17.82 -24.93 -1.56
N PRO A 310 -17.87 -26.28 -1.48
CA PRO A 310 -17.79 -27.13 -2.67
C PRO A 310 -18.89 -26.79 -3.71
N PRO A 311 -18.58 -26.87 -5.01
CA PRO A 311 -19.57 -26.61 -6.06
C PRO A 311 -20.74 -27.58 -5.99
N THR A 312 -21.92 -27.11 -6.38
CA THR A 312 -23.12 -27.92 -6.55
C THR A 312 -23.66 -27.70 -7.96
N ILE A 313 -23.97 -28.79 -8.68
CA ILE A 313 -24.60 -28.72 -10.00
C ILE A 313 -26.12 -28.80 -9.83
N LEU A 314 -26.83 -27.84 -10.43
CA LEU A 314 -28.29 -27.73 -10.43
C LEU A 314 -28.79 -27.69 -11.89
N GLY A 315 -30.08 -28.00 -12.10
CA GLY A 315 -30.70 -28.04 -13.43
C GLY A 315 -30.55 -29.38 -14.17
N TYR A 316 -30.10 -30.43 -13.48
CA TYR A 316 -30.12 -31.82 -13.94
C TYR A 316 -30.11 -32.76 -12.74
N ALA A 317 -31.01 -33.73 -12.70
CA ALA A 317 -31.03 -34.77 -11.69
C ALA A 317 -30.29 -36.04 -12.18
N PRO A 318 -29.58 -36.80 -11.31
CA PRO A 318 -28.83 -38.00 -11.72
C PRO A 318 -29.67 -39.11 -12.39
N ASP A 319 -30.97 -39.13 -12.15
CA ASP A 319 -31.96 -40.09 -12.68
C ASP A 319 -32.72 -39.55 -13.91
N GLU A 320 -32.56 -38.28 -14.24
CA GLU A 320 -33.18 -37.64 -15.39
C GLU A 320 -32.57 -38.19 -16.71
N VAL A 321 -33.43 -38.46 -17.69
CA VAL A 321 -33.01 -38.95 -19.02
C VAL A 321 -33.37 -37.90 -20.06
N LEU A 322 -32.34 -37.32 -20.68
CA LEU A 322 -32.47 -36.27 -21.68
C LEU A 322 -32.75 -36.87 -23.07
N GLN A 323 -33.50 -36.16 -23.90
CA GLN A 323 -33.77 -36.56 -25.28
C GLN A 323 -32.73 -35.95 -26.22
N ALA A 324 -32.14 -36.71 -27.14
CA ALA A 324 -31.24 -36.14 -28.14
C ALA A 324 -31.94 -35.02 -28.95
N GLY A 325 -31.29 -33.86 -29.07
CA GLY A 325 -31.84 -32.62 -29.64
C GLY A 325 -32.39 -31.64 -28.58
N GLU A 326 -32.59 -32.07 -27.34
CA GLU A 326 -33.03 -31.22 -26.23
C GLU A 326 -31.95 -30.20 -25.85
N ARG A 327 -32.37 -28.97 -25.50
CA ARG A 327 -31.48 -27.92 -25.03
C ARG A 327 -31.63 -27.76 -23.53
N VAL A 328 -30.58 -28.13 -22.79
CA VAL A 328 -30.55 -28.08 -21.32
C VAL A 328 -29.58 -27.02 -20.82
N THR A 329 -29.85 -26.45 -19.65
CA THR A 329 -28.95 -25.50 -18.99
C THR A 329 -28.62 -25.98 -17.58
N LEU A 330 -27.36 -26.36 -17.40
CA LEU A 330 -26.79 -26.74 -16.11
C LEU A 330 -26.24 -25.48 -15.42
N SER A 331 -26.44 -25.37 -14.12
CA SER A 331 -25.87 -24.29 -13.32
C SER A 331 -24.96 -24.87 -12.25
N CYS A 332 -23.74 -24.35 -12.18
CA CYS A 332 -22.81 -24.67 -11.12
C CYS A 332 -22.80 -23.53 -10.12
N LEU A 333 -23.25 -23.81 -8.90
CA LEU A 333 -23.32 -22.86 -7.79
C LEU A 333 -22.18 -23.12 -6.82
N VAL A 334 -21.42 -22.07 -6.51
CA VAL A 334 -20.44 -22.04 -5.43
C VAL A 334 -20.77 -20.91 -4.47
N ARG A 335 -20.89 -21.24 -3.18
CA ARG A 335 -21.27 -20.27 -2.15
C ARG A 335 -20.05 -19.67 -1.47
N GLY A 336 -20.08 -18.35 -1.30
CA GLY A 336 -19.02 -17.58 -0.65
C GLY A 336 -17.68 -17.60 -1.40
N GLY A 337 -16.61 -17.42 -0.63
CA GLY A 337 -15.24 -17.31 -1.12
C GLY A 337 -14.74 -15.86 -1.18
N ASN A 338 -13.57 -15.61 -0.59
CA ASN A 338 -12.85 -14.36 -0.70
C ASN A 338 -11.36 -14.64 -1.02
N PRO A 339 -10.84 -14.29 -2.21
CA PRO A 339 -11.55 -13.69 -3.34
C PRO A 339 -12.56 -14.68 -3.96
N ARG A 340 -13.48 -14.13 -4.77
CA ARG A 340 -14.52 -14.92 -5.45
C ARG A 340 -13.88 -16.02 -6.32
N PRO A 341 -14.41 -17.26 -6.27
CA PRO A 341 -13.86 -18.36 -7.02
C PRO A 341 -14.11 -18.22 -8.53
N ARG A 342 -13.20 -18.78 -9.32
CA ARG A 342 -13.35 -18.94 -10.76
C ARG A 342 -13.92 -20.32 -11.07
N LEU A 343 -15.07 -20.35 -11.74
CA LEU A 343 -15.77 -21.56 -12.14
C LEU A 343 -15.52 -21.90 -13.59
N SER A 344 -15.25 -23.16 -13.88
CA SER A 344 -15.05 -23.68 -15.24
C SER A 344 -15.77 -25.01 -15.41
N TRP A 345 -16.48 -25.15 -16.53
CA TRP A 345 -17.07 -26.43 -16.92
C TRP A 345 -16.08 -27.22 -17.77
N LEU A 346 -15.99 -28.52 -17.50
CA LEU A 346 -15.05 -29.43 -18.12
C LEU A 346 -15.80 -30.68 -18.59
N SER A 347 -15.42 -31.19 -19.76
CA SER A 347 -15.77 -32.54 -20.19
C SER A 347 -14.49 -33.34 -20.34
N GLY A 348 -14.25 -34.26 -19.41
CA GLY A 348 -12.93 -34.85 -19.23
C GLY A 348 -11.89 -33.75 -18.95
N ALA A 349 -10.91 -33.60 -19.84
CA ALA A 349 -9.91 -32.53 -19.75
C ALA A 349 -10.24 -31.26 -20.56
N ARG A 350 -11.32 -31.27 -21.36
CA ARG A 350 -11.63 -30.17 -22.28
C ARG A 350 -12.53 -29.13 -21.62
N PRO A 351 -12.18 -27.84 -21.63
CA PRO A 351 -13.06 -26.79 -21.14
C PRO A 351 -14.27 -26.60 -22.07
N LEU A 352 -15.41 -26.27 -21.46
CA LEU A 352 -16.65 -25.94 -22.16
C LEU A 352 -16.96 -24.46 -22.00
N GLU A 353 -17.49 -23.86 -23.06
CA GLU A 353 -17.99 -22.48 -22.98
C GLU A 353 -19.16 -22.40 -22.01
N SER A 354 -19.07 -21.45 -21.08
CA SER A 354 -20.08 -21.24 -20.05
C SER A 354 -20.10 -19.77 -19.66
N ARG A 355 -21.26 -19.31 -19.18
CA ARG A 355 -21.46 -17.93 -18.76
C ARG A 355 -21.37 -17.83 -17.25
N GLN A 356 -20.32 -17.19 -16.76
CA GLN A 356 -20.15 -16.91 -15.33
C GLN A 356 -20.99 -15.69 -14.92
N GLN A 357 -21.66 -15.78 -13.77
CA GLN A 357 -22.53 -14.75 -13.23
C GLN A 357 -22.30 -14.61 -11.72
N GLN A 358 -22.45 -13.40 -11.21
CA GLN A 358 -22.37 -13.11 -9.79
C GLN A 358 -23.79 -13.08 -9.21
N ALA A 359 -24.00 -13.76 -8.08
CA ALA A 359 -25.27 -13.76 -7.38
C ALA A 359 -25.04 -13.46 -5.90
N GLY A 360 -25.00 -12.16 -5.56
CA GLY A 360 -24.71 -11.74 -4.19
C GLY A 360 -23.30 -12.17 -3.74
N ARG A 361 -23.20 -12.97 -2.67
CA ARG A 361 -21.93 -13.57 -2.20
C ARG A 361 -21.54 -14.86 -2.94
N ASP A 362 -22.42 -15.37 -3.79
CA ASP A 362 -22.23 -16.62 -4.50
C ASP A 362 -21.73 -16.38 -5.93
N THR A 363 -21.13 -17.40 -6.52
CA THR A 363 -20.68 -17.42 -7.91
C THR A 363 -21.41 -18.53 -8.65
N LEU A 364 -21.97 -18.20 -9.81
CA LEU A 364 -22.71 -19.11 -10.67
C LEU A 364 -22.01 -19.26 -12.03
N SER A 365 -22.06 -20.44 -12.60
CA SER A 365 -21.64 -20.67 -13.99
C SER A 365 -22.67 -21.50 -14.74
N LEU A 366 -23.27 -20.90 -15.77
CA LEU A 366 -24.30 -21.52 -16.59
C LEU A 366 -23.69 -22.17 -17.84
N LEU A 367 -23.94 -23.46 -18.02
CA LEU A 367 -23.58 -24.23 -19.20
C LEU A 367 -24.86 -24.62 -19.94
N THR A 368 -25.06 -24.06 -21.13
CA THR A 368 -26.17 -24.45 -22.01
C THR A 368 -25.64 -25.34 -23.13
N LEU A 369 -26.26 -26.49 -23.32
CA LEU A 369 -25.87 -27.46 -24.34
C LEU A 369 -27.10 -28.08 -25.01
N THR A 370 -26.98 -28.39 -26.29
CA THR A 370 -27.95 -29.21 -27.01
C THR A 370 -27.43 -30.64 -27.01
N VAL A 371 -28.11 -31.54 -26.29
CA VAL A 371 -27.63 -32.92 -26.11
C VAL A 371 -27.72 -33.73 -27.40
N SER A 372 -26.73 -34.57 -27.63
CA SER A 372 -26.68 -35.52 -28.73
C SER A 372 -26.54 -36.95 -28.22
N ALA A 373 -26.68 -37.94 -29.10
CA ALA A 373 -26.43 -39.34 -28.74
C ALA A 373 -25.00 -39.54 -28.19
N GLU A 374 -24.02 -38.77 -28.66
CA GLU A 374 -22.62 -38.87 -28.24
C GLU A 374 -22.39 -38.43 -26.78
N ASP A 375 -23.32 -37.66 -26.23
CA ASP A 375 -23.25 -37.17 -24.86
C ASP A 375 -23.74 -38.20 -23.83
N ASN A 376 -24.26 -39.36 -24.28
CA ASN A 376 -24.66 -40.41 -23.35
C ASN A 376 -23.43 -40.96 -22.57
N GLY A 377 -23.53 -40.97 -21.24
CA GLY A 377 -22.41 -41.34 -20.37
C GLY A 377 -21.33 -40.26 -20.25
N ARG A 378 -21.51 -39.09 -20.88
CA ARG A 378 -20.56 -37.99 -20.81
C ARG A 378 -20.55 -37.39 -19.41
N ARG A 379 -19.39 -37.42 -18.76
CA ARG A 379 -19.17 -36.79 -17.46
C ARG A 379 -18.82 -35.31 -17.64
N LEU A 380 -19.68 -34.45 -17.12
CA LEU A 380 -19.46 -33.02 -17.01
C LEU A 380 -18.98 -32.69 -15.60
N THR A 381 -17.91 -31.92 -15.50
CA THR A 381 -17.30 -31.53 -14.22
C THR A 381 -17.28 -30.01 -14.13
N CYS A 382 -17.91 -29.45 -13.09
CA CYS A 382 -17.71 -28.07 -12.71
C CYS A 382 -16.55 -27.99 -11.72
N ARG A 383 -15.54 -27.19 -12.06
CA ARG A 383 -14.35 -26.95 -11.25
C ARG A 383 -14.33 -25.53 -10.71
N SER A 384 -14.19 -25.43 -9.39
CA SER A 384 -14.02 -24.18 -8.65
C SER A 384 -12.54 -23.99 -8.27
N ARG A 385 -11.97 -22.83 -8.62
CA ARG A 385 -10.61 -22.42 -8.26
C ARG A 385 -10.65 -21.14 -7.44
N SER A 386 -10.00 -21.11 -6.29
CA SER A 386 -9.89 -19.92 -5.44
C SER A 386 -8.46 -19.82 -4.90
N ASP A 387 -7.96 -18.60 -4.77
CA ASP A 387 -6.64 -18.32 -4.18
C ASP A 387 -6.62 -18.60 -2.66
N ALA A 388 -7.81 -18.77 -2.05
CA ALA A 388 -7.97 -19.16 -0.64
C ALA A 388 -7.94 -20.68 -0.41
N ALA A 389 -7.73 -21.50 -1.45
CA ALA A 389 -7.69 -22.96 -1.34
C ALA A 389 -6.58 -23.57 -2.20
N ASP A 390 -5.76 -24.45 -1.62
CA ASP A 390 -4.61 -25.07 -2.30
C ASP A 390 -5.01 -25.95 -3.49
N ARG A 391 -6.20 -26.54 -3.44
CA ARG A 391 -6.70 -27.47 -4.46
C ARG A 391 -8.06 -27.03 -4.98
N PRO A 392 -8.31 -27.20 -6.30
CA PRO A 392 -9.63 -26.96 -6.85
C PRO A 392 -10.64 -27.97 -6.30
N SER A 393 -11.87 -27.51 -6.09
CA SER A 393 -13.01 -28.36 -5.73
C SER A 393 -13.86 -28.63 -6.97
N ASP A 394 -14.28 -29.89 -7.14
CA ASP A 394 -14.99 -30.35 -8.33
C ASP A 394 -16.34 -30.96 -7.95
N ALA A 395 -17.38 -30.66 -8.75
CA ALA A 395 -18.65 -31.37 -8.77
C ALA A 395 -18.82 -31.99 -10.16
N SER A 396 -19.46 -33.16 -10.26
CA SER A 396 -19.64 -33.83 -11.55
C SER A 396 -21.01 -34.45 -11.70
N ALA A 397 -21.52 -34.40 -12.93
CA ALA A 397 -22.75 -35.05 -13.35
C ALA A 397 -22.48 -35.88 -14.61
N THR A 398 -23.03 -37.08 -14.68
CA THR A 398 -22.94 -37.95 -15.87
C THR A 398 -24.28 -37.89 -16.59
N LEU A 399 -24.25 -37.45 -17.84
CA LEU A 399 -25.46 -37.31 -18.64
C LEU A 399 -26.00 -38.68 -19.07
N ARG A 400 -27.32 -38.83 -19.01
CA ARG A 400 -28.06 -39.95 -19.57
C ARG A 400 -28.88 -39.44 -20.73
N VAL A 401 -28.58 -39.93 -21.93
CA VAL A 401 -29.24 -39.45 -23.15
C VAL A 401 -29.90 -40.60 -23.85
N SER A 402 -31.19 -40.45 -24.12
CA SER A 402 -31.95 -41.34 -24.99
C SER A 402 -32.02 -40.77 -26.40
N PHE A 403 -31.92 -41.65 -27.40
CA PHE A 403 -31.85 -41.26 -28.80
C PHE A 403 -32.49 -42.31 -29.72
N PRO A 404 -33.30 -41.87 -30.70
CA PRO A 404 -33.94 -42.78 -31.64
C PRO A 404 -32.96 -43.36 -32.67
N PRO A 405 -33.31 -44.49 -33.31
CA PRO A 405 -32.54 -45.00 -34.44
C PRO A 405 -32.60 -44.01 -35.60
N SER A 406 -31.47 -43.75 -36.26
CA SER A 406 -31.41 -42.77 -37.36
C SER A 406 -32.05 -43.25 -38.67
N ARG A 407 -32.07 -44.57 -38.91
CA ARG A 407 -32.77 -45.23 -40.02
C ARG A 407 -32.97 -46.71 -39.74
N LEU A 408 -33.77 -47.35 -40.61
CA LEU A 408 -34.00 -48.79 -40.65
C LEU A 408 -33.60 -49.33 -42.02
N ASP A 409 -32.97 -50.50 -42.05
CA ASP A 409 -32.50 -51.15 -43.27
C ASP A 409 -33.17 -52.55 -43.40
N ILE A 410 -33.77 -52.85 -44.56
CA ILE A 410 -34.33 -54.19 -44.86
C ILE A 410 -33.43 -54.92 -45.85
N SER A 411 -32.97 -56.10 -45.45
CA SER A 411 -32.24 -57.06 -46.28
C SER A 411 -33.07 -58.32 -46.57
N VAL A 412 -32.79 -58.99 -47.68
CA VAL A 412 -33.55 -60.17 -48.13
C VAL A 412 -32.61 -61.33 -48.43
N SER A 413 -33.03 -62.55 -48.11
CA SER A 413 -32.29 -63.78 -48.36
C SER A 413 -33.24 -64.95 -48.68
N PRO A 414 -33.02 -65.73 -49.76
CA PRO A 414 -32.02 -65.51 -50.81
C PRO A 414 -32.35 -64.30 -51.70
N SER A 415 -31.35 -63.78 -52.40
CA SER A 415 -31.52 -62.74 -53.44
C SER A 415 -31.02 -63.31 -54.77
N PRO A 416 -31.87 -63.49 -55.81
CA PRO A 416 -33.26 -63.06 -55.91
C PRO A 416 -34.23 -63.97 -55.15
N LEU A 417 -35.36 -63.40 -54.73
CA LEU A 417 -36.48 -64.16 -54.17
C LEU A 417 -37.22 -64.92 -55.29
N ARG A 418 -37.76 -66.10 -55.00
CA ARG A 418 -38.45 -66.96 -55.99
C ARG A 418 -39.82 -67.40 -55.47
N ALA A 419 -40.82 -67.39 -56.34
CA ALA A 419 -42.16 -67.89 -56.00
C ALA A 419 -42.12 -69.40 -55.69
N GLY A 420 -42.88 -69.82 -54.68
CA GLY A 420 -42.91 -71.20 -54.17
C GLY A 420 -41.78 -71.54 -53.19
N GLN A 421 -40.80 -70.64 -52.97
CA GLN A 421 -39.71 -70.83 -52.01
C GLN A 421 -39.86 -69.88 -50.81
N PRO A 422 -39.43 -70.30 -49.59
CA PRO A 422 -39.41 -69.41 -48.45
C PRO A 422 -38.31 -68.34 -48.60
N GLY A 423 -38.66 -67.09 -48.32
CA GLY A 423 -37.72 -65.96 -48.24
C GLY A 423 -37.68 -65.39 -46.82
N GLU A 424 -36.49 -65.01 -46.37
CA GLU A 424 -36.26 -64.33 -45.10
C GLU A 424 -35.95 -62.85 -45.35
N LEU A 425 -36.70 -61.99 -44.68
CA LEU A 425 -36.53 -60.54 -44.69
C LEU A 425 -36.09 -60.10 -43.30
N THR A 426 -34.94 -59.45 -43.24
CA THR A 426 -34.36 -58.98 -41.98
C THR A 426 -34.42 -57.46 -41.96
N CYS A 427 -35.15 -56.91 -40.99
CA CYS A 427 -35.15 -55.48 -40.68
C CYS A 427 -34.18 -55.24 -39.55
N GLU A 428 -33.27 -54.28 -39.73
CA GLU A 428 -32.26 -53.91 -38.77
C GLU A 428 -32.29 -52.41 -38.53
N SER A 429 -32.25 -51.99 -37.26
CA SER A 429 -32.16 -50.58 -36.90
C SER A 429 -30.71 -50.10 -36.82
N ARG A 430 -30.49 -48.80 -36.99
CA ARG A 430 -29.28 -48.17 -36.45
C ARG A 430 -29.33 -48.15 -34.91
N PRO A 431 -28.18 -47.93 -34.22
CA PRO A 431 -28.15 -47.90 -32.76
C PRO A 431 -29.14 -46.89 -32.17
N SER A 432 -29.87 -47.31 -31.14
CA SER A 432 -30.79 -46.47 -30.37
C SER A 432 -30.71 -46.78 -28.87
N LEU A 433 -31.08 -45.83 -28.01
CA LEU A 433 -31.14 -46.06 -26.56
C LEU A 433 -32.40 -45.42 -25.95
N PRO A 434 -33.34 -46.20 -25.38
CA PRO A 434 -33.42 -47.67 -25.35
C PRO A 434 -33.52 -48.34 -26.75
N ALA A 435 -33.40 -49.68 -26.77
CA ALA A 435 -33.57 -50.46 -27.99
C ALA A 435 -34.95 -50.23 -28.61
N ALA A 436 -34.97 -49.97 -29.92
CA ALA A 436 -36.22 -49.76 -30.65
C ALA A 436 -36.99 -51.08 -30.83
N ARG A 437 -38.31 -51.05 -30.70
CA ARG A 437 -39.16 -52.20 -31.00
C ARG A 437 -39.51 -52.19 -32.49
N LEU A 438 -39.20 -53.28 -33.21
CA LEU A 438 -39.46 -53.39 -34.65
C LEU A 438 -40.78 -54.12 -34.92
N SER A 439 -41.49 -53.73 -35.98
CA SER A 439 -42.73 -54.38 -36.42
C SER A 439 -42.85 -54.41 -37.94
N TRP A 440 -43.40 -55.50 -38.47
CA TRP A 440 -43.58 -55.71 -39.91
C TRP A 440 -45.03 -55.45 -40.33
N TRP A 441 -45.21 -54.86 -41.51
CA TRP A 441 -46.50 -54.50 -42.08
C TRP A 441 -46.54 -54.78 -43.58
N SER A 442 -47.61 -55.41 -44.06
CA SER A 442 -47.84 -55.67 -45.49
C SER A 442 -49.29 -55.33 -45.84
N GLY A 443 -49.52 -54.61 -46.94
CA GLY A 443 -50.87 -54.18 -47.36
C GLY A 443 -51.63 -53.40 -46.27
N GLY A 444 -50.91 -52.64 -45.43
CA GLY A 444 -51.47 -51.89 -44.31
C GLY A 444 -51.82 -52.70 -43.06
N ARG A 445 -51.55 -54.02 -43.03
CA ARG A 445 -51.82 -54.89 -41.88
C ARG A 445 -50.52 -55.38 -41.21
N PRO A 446 -50.49 -55.54 -39.88
CA PRO A 446 -49.31 -56.05 -39.18
C PRO A 446 -49.10 -57.53 -39.50
N VAL A 447 -47.83 -57.93 -39.64
CA VAL A 447 -47.41 -59.31 -39.95
C VAL A 447 -46.58 -59.84 -38.77
N THR A 448 -47.24 -60.47 -37.80
CA THR A 448 -46.61 -60.94 -36.56
C THR A 448 -46.30 -62.43 -36.56
N GLU A 449 -47.22 -63.27 -37.05
CA GLU A 449 -47.13 -64.74 -37.00
C GLU A 449 -45.96 -65.32 -37.82
N ARG A 450 -45.38 -64.52 -38.72
CA ARG A 450 -44.29 -64.91 -39.62
C ARG A 450 -42.92 -64.47 -39.10
N VAL A 451 -42.87 -63.78 -37.96
CA VAL A 451 -41.61 -63.35 -37.34
C VAL A 451 -40.99 -64.57 -36.65
N ILE A 452 -39.78 -64.92 -37.06
CA ILE A 452 -39.07 -66.11 -36.58
C ILE A 452 -37.94 -65.79 -35.61
N ARG A 453 -37.47 -64.54 -35.57
CA ARG A 453 -36.40 -64.11 -34.67
C ARG A 453 -36.45 -62.61 -34.40
N GLU A 454 -36.27 -62.23 -33.14
CA GLU A 454 -36.08 -60.85 -32.70
C GLU A 454 -34.88 -60.78 -31.77
N ASP A 455 -33.86 -60.02 -32.17
CA ASP A 455 -32.60 -59.91 -31.44
C ASP A 455 -32.34 -58.45 -31.12
N THR A 456 -31.77 -58.18 -29.94
CA THR A 456 -31.25 -56.86 -29.58
C THR A 456 -29.77 -57.01 -29.28
N VAL A 457 -28.93 -56.36 -30.07
CA VAL A 457 -27.48 -56.44 -29.95
C VAL A 457 -26.95 -55.15 -29.35
N PRO A 458 -26.29 -55.19 -28.17
CA PRO A 458 -25.60 -54.04 -27.62
C PRO A 458 -24.51 -53.58 -28.58
N THR A 459 -24.43 -52.28 -28.82
CA THR A 459 -23.37 -51.69 -29.62
C THR A 459 -22.49 -50.83 -28.74
N GLY A 460 -21.19 -50.77 -29.05
CA GLY A 460 -20.28 -49.81 -28.41
C GLY A 460 -20.60 -48.35 -28.80
N GLN A 461 -21.43 -48.13 -29.82
CA GLN A 461 -21.77 -46.80 -30.30
C GLN A 461 -22.77 -46.13 -29.36
N HIS A 462 -22.25 -45.19 -28.55
CA HIS A 462 -23.02 -44.39 -27.58
C HIS A 462 -23.79 -45.20 -26.53
N GLY A 463 -23.40 -46.47 -26.31
CA GLY A 463 -24.11 -47.40 -25.43
C GLY A 463 -25.49 -47.82 -25.94
N GLY A 464 -25.78 -47.59 -27.22
CA GLY A 464 -27.05 -47.94 -27.84
C GLY A 464 -27.14 -49.40 -28.27
N PHE A 465 -28.32 -49.79 -28.73
CA PHE A 465 -28.65 -51.14 -29.16
C PHE A 465 -29.12 -51.13 -30.62
N VAL A 466 -28.73 -52.17 -31.36
CA VAL A 466 -29.27 -52.46 -32.68
C VAL A 466 -30.34 -53.54 -32.52
N SER A 467 -31.56 -53.21 -32.94
CA SER A 467 -32.67 -54.15 -32.95
C SER A 467 -32.75 -54.82 -34.32
N ARG A 468 -32.97 -56.13 -34.33
CA ARG A 468 -33.12 -56.93 -35.55
C ARG A 468 -34.38 -57.78 -35.45
N SER A 469 -35.21 -57.77 -36.50
CA SER A 469 -36.40 -58.62 -36.62
C SER A 469 -36.36 -59.36 -37.95
N VAL A 470 -36.54 -60.69 -37.91
CA VAL A 470 -36.48 -61.57 -39.08
C VAL A 470 -37.87 -62.14 -39.36
N LEU A 471 -38.38 -61.83 -40.54
CA LEU A 471 -39.66 -62.29 -41.08
C LEU A 471 -39.41 -63.38 -42.11
N ARG A 472 -40.01 -64.56 -41.93
CA ARG A 472 -39.95 -65.65 -42.91
C ARG A 472 -41.28 -65.80 -43.62
N MET A 473 -41.27 -65.68 -44.94
CA MET A 473 -42.48 -65.66 -45.75
C MET A 473 -42.41 -66.68 -46.87
N SER A 474 -43.49 -67.45 -47.05
CA SER A 474 -43.68 -68.29 -48.24
C SER A 474 -44.17 -67.41 -49.39
N LEU A 475 -43.34 -67.25 -50.42
CA LEU A 475 -43.59 -66.28 -51.49
C LEU A 475 -44.43 -66.88 -52.61
N SER A 476 -45.34 -66.07 -53.14
CA SER A 476 -46.18 -66.38 -54.29
C SER A 476 -45.89 -65.40 -55.44
N TRP A 477 -46.40 -65.70 -56.64
CA TRP A 477 -46.28 -64.78 -57.77
C TRP A 477 -47.05 -63.47 -57.55
N THR A 478 -48.08 -63.45 -56.68
CA THR A 478 -48.82 -62.23 -56.33
C THR A 478 -48.04 -61.29 -55.40
N ASP A 479 -46.96 -61.77 -54.78
CA ASP A 479 -46.11 -60.94 -53.92
C ASP A 479 -45.07 -60.13 -54.72
N ASP A 480 -44.90 -60.40 -56.02
CA ASP A 480 -44.00 -59.60 -56.87
C ASP A 480 -44.51 -58.15 -56.99
N GLY A 481 -43.65 -57.20 -56.64
CA GLY A 481 -43.98 -55.79 -56.58
C GLY A 481 -44.72 -55.35 -55.32
N ALA A 482 -45.04 -56.25 -54.38
CA ALA A 482 -45.64 -55.90 -53.09
C ALA A 482 -44.67 -55.08 -52.22
N GLU A 483 -45.21 -54.17 -51.41
CA GLU A 483 -44.44 -53.34 -50.48
C GLU A 483 -44.52 -53.90 -49.07
N LEU A 484 -43.36 -54.23 -48.51
CA LEU A 484 -43.20 -54.63 -47.12
C LEU A 484 -42.64 -53.46 -46.32
N VAL A 485 -43.29 -53.11 -45.22
CA VAL A 485 -42.90 -51.97 -44.37
C VAL A 485 -42.40 -52.49 -43.03
N CYS A 486 -41.23 -52.03 -42.61
CA CYS A 486 -40.74 -52.21 -41.24
C CYS A 486 -40.84 -50.88 -40.49
N LYS A 487 -41.48 -50.88 -39.32
CA LYS A 487 -41.63 -49.71 -38.46
C LYS A 487 -40.87 -49.90 -37.15
N ALA A 488 -40.30 -48.82 -36.62
CA ALA A 488 -39.70 -48.77 -35.31
C ALA A 488 -40.55 -47.94 -34.34
N GLU A 489 -40.69 -48.46 -33.12
CA GLU A 489 -41.38 -47.82 -32.01
C GLU A 489 -40.40 -47.60 -30.85
N MET A 490 -40.41 -46.39 -30.29
CA MET A 490 -39.51 -45.98 -29.22
C MET A 490 -40.03 -44.70 -28.54
N PRO A 491 -39.92 -44.56 -27.20
CA PRO A 491 -40.41 -43.37 -26.49
C PRO A 491 -39.83 -42.04 -27.01
N ALA A 492 -38.58 -42.04 -27.48
CA ALA A 492 -37.87 -40.88 -28.00
C ALA A 492 -38.23 -40.48 -29.44
N LEU A 493 -39.07 -41.27 -30.15
CA LEU A 493 -39.41 -41.00 -31.54
C LEU A 493 -40.50 -39.92 -31.64
N THR A 494 -40.15 -38.79 -32.25
CA THR A 494 -41.11 -37.79 -32.69
C THR A 494 -41.65 -38.16 -34.08
N GLY A 495 -42.60 -39.10 -34.11
CA GLY A 495 -43.24 -39.59 -35.34
C GLY A 495 -42.97 -41.07 -35.61
N THR A 496 -43.24 -41.52 -36.83
CA THR A 496 -43.08 -42.94 -37.22
C THR A 496 -41.83 -43.12 -38.07
N LEU A 497 -40.80 -43.76 -37.52
CA LEU A 497 -39.66 -44.19 -38.31
C LEU A 497 -39.98 -45.52 -39.00
N GLN A 498 -39.95 -45.54 -40.32
CA GLN A 498 -40.22 -46.74 -41.10
C GLN A 498 -39.37 -46.79 -42.37
N THR A 499 -39.20 -48.00 -42.90
CA THR A 499 -38.53 -48.26 -44.18
C THR A 499 -39.37 -49.22 -45.00
N VAL A 500 -39.34 -49.07 -46.32
CA VAL A 500 -40.18 -49.83 -47.27
C VAL A 500 -39.29 -50.63 -48.19
N ARG A 501 -39.59 -51.93 -48.34
CA ARG A 501 -38.95 -52.83 -49.28
C ARG A 501 -39.96 -53.32 -50.30
N LYS A 502 -39.77 -52.93 -51.56
CA LYS A 502 -40.49 -53.54 -52.68
C LYS A 502 -39.91 -54.92 -52.95
N LEU A 503 -40.78 -55.94 -52.97
CA LEU A 503 -40.39 -57.31 -53.23
C LEU A 503 -40.19 -57.53 -54.73
N HIS A 504 -39.10 -58.19 -55.08
CA HIS A 504 -38.81 -58.63 -56.43
C HIS A 504 -38.76 -60.15 -56.42
N VAL A 505 -39.89 -60.77 -56.74
CA VAL A 505 -40.10 -62.22 -56.66
C VAL A 505 -40.09 -62.79 -58.08
N GLN A 506 -39.09 -63.60 -58.39
CA GLN A 506 -39.01 -64.28 -59.66
C GLN A 506 -40.06 -65.37 -59.77
N HIS A 507 -40.81 -65.36 -60.87
CA HIS A 507 -41.84 -66.35 -61.14
C HIS A 507 -42.02 -66.57 -62.65
N ALA A 508 -42.44 -67.79 -63.01
CA ALA A 508 -42.81 -68.13 -64.38
C ALA A 508 -44.04 -67.32 -64.84
N PRO A 509 -44.27 -67.18 -66.16
CA PRO A 509 -45.44 -66.49 -66.68
C PRO A 509 -46.76 -67.07 -66.16
N VAL A 510 -47.60 -66.23 -65.55
CA VAL A 510 -48.95 -66.56 -65.06
C VAL A 510 -49.97 -65.65 -65.74
N PHE A 511 -50.99 -66.23 -66.35
CA PHE A 511 -52.11 -65.47 -66.90
C PHE A 511 -53.04 -65.03 -65.76
N GLU A 512 -53.17 -63.73 -65.53
CA GLU A 512 -54.00 -63.21 -64.42
C GLU A 512 -55.47 -63.58 -64.57
N ARG A 513 -55.94 -63.65 -65.83
CA ARG A 513 -57.29 -64.05 -66.22
C ARG A 513 -57.24 -64.69 -67.61
N PRO A 514 -57.08 -66.02 -67.74
CA PRO A 514 -57.22 -66.64 -69.04
C PRO A 514 -58.67 -66.41 -69.50
N GLN A 515 -58.88 -65.63 -70.57
CA GLN A 515 -60.18 -65.57 -71.22
C GLN A 515 -60.43 -66.94 -71.84
N LEU A 516 -61.16 -67.78 -71.09
CA LEU A 516 -61.32 -69.19 -71.42
C LEU A 516 -62.32 -69.40 -72.57
N ASN A 517 -63.23 -68.45 -72.81
CA ASN A 517 -64.22 -68.52 -73.88
C ASN A 517 -64.54 -67.12 -74.42
N ALA A 518 -64.49 -66.96 -75.74
CA ALA A 518 -64.96 -65.76 -76.43
C ALA A 518 -65.88 -66.15 -77.58
N THR A 519 -67.04 -65.49 -77.67
CA THR A 519 -67.98 -65.65 -78.78
C THR A 519 -67.81 -64.48 -79.74
N ALA A 520 -67.84 -64.77 -81.05
CA ALA A 520 -67.70 -63.77 -82.10
C ALA A 520 -68.80 -63.94 -83.15
N VAL A 521 -69.26 -62.83 -83.73
CA VAL A 521 -70.19 -62.83 -84.85
C VAL A 521 -69.42 -63.02 -86.15
N ARG A 522 -69.92 -63.89 -87.04
CA ARG A 522 -69.29 -64.18 -88.34
C ARG A 522 -69.07 -62.87 -89.12
N GLY A 523 -67.81 -62.60 -89.48
CA GLY A 523 -67.40 -61.41 -90.24
C GLY A 523 -66.90 -60.22 -89.40
N GLN A 524 -67.01 -60.26 -88.06
CA GLN A 524 -66.41 -59.24 -87.20
C GLN A 524 -65.05 -59.67 -86.64
N PRO A 525 -64.12 -58.72 -86.40
CA PRO A 525 -62.82 -59.01 -85.80
C PRO A 525 -62.97 -59.42 -84.33
N LEU A 526 -62.32 -60.52 -83.95
CA LEU A 526 -62.21 -60.95 -82.55
C LEU A 526 -60.81 -60.60 -82.02
N SER A 527 -60.75 -59.71 -81.02
CA SER A 527 -59.49 -59.38 -80.34
C SER A 527 -59.43 -60.11 -79.00
N LEU A 528 -58.52 -61.07 -78.88
CA LEU A 528 -58.23 -61.74 -77.62
C LEU A 528 -57.06 -61.05 -76.92
N ASN A 529 -57.31 -60.45 -75.77
CA ASN A 529 -56.26 -59.82 -74.97
C ASN A 529 -55.87 -60.75 -73.82
N LEU A 530 -54.74 -61.45 -73.95
CA LEU A 530 -54.16 -62.27 -72.90
C LEU A 530 -52.91 -61.60 -72.34
N THR A 531 -53.01 -61.18 -71.08
CA THR A 531 -51.88 -60.62 -70.34
C THR A 531 -51.30 -61.69 -69.41
N ALA A 532 -50.05 -62.09 -69.64
CA ALA A 532 -49.29 -62.88 -68.68
C ALA A 532 -48.37 -61.97 -67.86
N ARG A 533 -48.33 -62.19 -66.55
CA ARG A 533 -47.33 -61.59 -65.64
C ARG A 533 -46.18 -62.55 -65.44
N ALA A 534 -44.96 -62.04 -65.53
CA ALA A 534 -43.74 -62.81 -65.29
C ALA A 534 -42.65 -61.89 -64.73
N ASN A 535 -41.78 -62.45 -63.91
CA ASN A 535 -40.56 -61.79 -63.49
C ASN A 535 -39.37 -62.76 -63.64
N PRO A 536 -38.47 -62.56 -64.62
CA PRO A 536 -38.40 -61.45 -65.58
C PRO A 536 -39.57 -61.39 -66.60
N PRO A 537 -39.76 -60.27 -67.32
CA PRO A 537 -40.91 -60.08 -68.22
C PRO A 537 -40.92 -61.10 -69.37
N VAL A 538 -42.13 -61.45 -69.83
CA VAL A 538 -42.37 -62.36 -70.96
C VAL A 538 -41.75 -61.78 -72.23
N ARG A 539 -41.00 -62.60 -72.97
CA ARG A 539 -40.35 -62.21 -74.23
C ARG A 539 -41.18 -62.53 -75.45
N ASP A 540 -41.80 -63.71 -75.46
CA ASP A 540 -42.52 -64.23 -76.63
C ASP A 540 -43.91 -64.74 -76.21
N TYR A 541 -44.94 -64.36 -76.99
CA TYR A 541 -46.27 -64.94 -76.93
C TYR A 541 -46.49 -65.79 -78.18
N VAL A 542 -46.82 -67.08 -77.99
CA VAL A 542 -47.06 -68.01 -79.09
C VAL A 542 -48.54 -68.37 -79.13
N TRP A 543 -49.19 -68.12 -80.26
CA TRP A 543 -50.59 -68.48 -80.50
C TRP A 543 -50.68 -69.62 -81.51
N SER A 544 -51.49 -70.64 -81.20
CA SER A 544 -51.76 -71.76 -82.10
C SER A 544 -53.25 -72.05 -82.15
N ARG A 545 -53.74 -72.44 -83.33
CA ARG A 545 -55.10 -72.92 -83.51
C ARG A 545 -55.10 -74.44 -83.52
N ALA A 546 -56.06 -75.04 -82.82
CA ALA A 546 -56.17 -76.51 -82.73
C ALA A 546 -56.46 -77.18 -84.10
N ASP A 547 -57.03 -76.44 -85.07
CA ASP A 547 -57.38 -76.92 -86.41
C ASP A 547 -56.31 -76.65 -87.48
N GLY A 548 -55.20 -76.00 -87.13
CA GLY A 548 -54.09 -75.71 -88.04
C GLY A 548 -54.42 -74.74 -89.20
N ALA A 549 -55.64 -74.20 -89.27
CA ALA A 549 -56.13 -73.48 -90.44
C ALA A 549 -56.18 -71.96 -90.21
N GLY A 550 -55.10 -71.24 -90.53
CA GLY A 550 -55.11 -69.79 -90.73
C GLY A 550 -54.20 -68.99 -89.79
N ARG A 551 -53.76 -67.81 -90.28
CA ARG A 551 -52.88 -66.87 -89.56
C ARG A 551 -53.59 -66.29 -88.33
N VAL A 552 -52.99 -66.51 -87.16
CA VAL A 552 -53.18 -65.67 -85.97
C VAL A 552 -52.03 -64.67 -85.99
N SER A 553 -52.32 -63.39 -86.09
CA SER A 553 -51.32 -62.30 -86.08
C SER A 553 -51.48 -61.46 -84.84
#